data_AF-A0A8F6Y926-F1
#
_entry.id   AF-A0A8F6Y926-F1
#
_cell.length_a   1.000
_cell.length_b   1.000
_cell.length_c   1.000
_cell.angle_alpha   90.00
_cell.angle_beta   90.00
_cell.angle_gamma   90.00
#
_symmetry.space_group_name_H-M   'P 1'
#
loop_
_entity.id
_entity.type
_entity.pdbx_description
1 polymer ?
#
loop_
_entity_poly.entity_id
_entity_poly.type
_entity_poly.pdbx_seq_one_letter_code
_entity_poly.pdbx_strand_id
1 'polypeptide(L)'
;MKTKFLTALSIGAMTAFGAHAQTSTPATEAFNAGGYVTTDGEQIYQTFCAGCHMPNGEGAEGAGVYPALANNPNLEFSSYATYLVINGQGAMPALGQHLDNEQIVNLMTYLQTNLGNDYEPDATVEMVADTRPVAPEEELAEHEVREAAAEGTAGVTRHPIPGSDFPIALAVEVPADATMVFVSGTVPQVVDDTAEQGAPERYGDTTAQTVSTLSAIEERLASLDLTMGDVISMQVYLVAPEGADGMDFSGFMEGYVQYFGTDDQPNLPTRSVFEVAGLANPSWLVEIEVVAVRP
;
A
#
# COMPACT_ATOMS: atom_id res chain seq x y z
N MET A 1 -38.38 62.24 -45.47
CA MET A 1 -39.17 62.07 -44.24
C MET A 1 -38.24 62.33 -43.07
N LYS A 2 -38.55 63.32 -42.24
CA LYS A 2 -37.72 63.81 -41.12
C LYS A 2 -38.11 63.03 -39.85
N THR A 3 -37.14 62.51 -39.11
CA THR A 3 -37.36 62.23 -37.68
C THR A 3 -36.06 62.43 -36.90
N LYS A 4 -36.10 63.40 -35.99
CA LYS A 4 -35.09 63.70 -34.96
C LYS A 4 -35.51 62.99 -33.67
N PHE A 5 -34.57 62.44 -32.89
CA PHE A 5 -34.65 62.33 -31.42
C PHE A 5 -33.18 62.26 -30.92
N LEU A 6 -32.64 63.33 -30.34
CA LEU A 6 -32.70 63.81 -28.95
C LEU A 6 -31.62 63.19 -28.05
N THR A 7 -30.78 64.11 -27.59
CA THR A 7 -29.67 64.04 -26.64
C THR A 7 -30.08 63.51 -25.26
N ALA A 8 -29.22 62.73 -24.61
CA ALA A 8 -29.07 62.73 -23.16
C ALA A 8 -27.62 62.32 -22.79
N LEU A 9 -26.82 63.32 -22.42
CA LEU A 9 -25.51 63.16 -21.80
C LEU A 9 -25.73 63.06 -20.30
N SER A 10 -25.63 61.86 -19.73
CA SER A 10 -25.67 61.64 -18.28
C SER A 10 -24.26 61.73 -17.70
N ILE A 11 -24.00 62.83 -16.98
CA ILE A 11 -22.85 62.98 -16.09
C ILE A 11 -23.12 62.12 -14.85
N GLY A 12 -22.49 60.95 -14.79
CA GLY A 12 -22.47 60.10 -13.59
C GLY A 12 -21.45 60.63 -12.60
N ALA A 13 -21.91 61.01 -11.41
CA ALA A 13 -21.07 61.42 -10.30
C ALA A 13 -20.16 60.27 -9.85
N MET A 14 -18.84 60.46 -9.94
CA MET A 14 -17.86 59.61 -9.27
C MET A 14 -17.96 59.85 -7.76
N THR A 15 -18.67 59.00 -7.06
CA THR A 15 -18.53 58.85 -5.61
C THR A 15 -17.21 58.13 -5.33
N ALA A 16 -16.26 58.84 -4.75
CA ALA A 16 -15.04 58.25 -4.22
C ALA A 16 -15.42 57.26 -3.11
N PHE A 17 -15.32 55.96 -3.41
CA PHE A 17 -15.28 54.94 -2.38
C PHE A 17 -13.98 55.14 -1.60
N GLY A 18 -14.11 55.52 -0.33
CA GLY A 18 -12.99 55.56 0.60
C GLY A 18 -12.35 54.18 0.65
N ALA A 19 -11.05 54.14 0.39
CA ALA A 19 -10.23 52.96 0.62
C ALA A 19 -10.38 52.53 2.08
N HIS A 20 -11.14 51.46 2.34
CA HIS A 20 -10.99 50.69 3.56
C HIS A 20 -9.66 49.95 3.43
N ALA A 21 -8.61 50.51 4.05
CA ALA A 21 -7.41 49.75 4.34
C ALA A 21 -7.84 48.58 5.23
N GLN A 22 -7.86 47.37 4.67
CA GLN A 22 -7.92 46.16 5.46
C GLN A 22 -6.71 46.19 6.38
N THR A 23 -6.95 46.17 7.69
CA THR A 23 -5.89 46.08 8.70
C THR A 23 -5.30 44.69 8.62
N SER A 24 -4.38 44.48 7.69
CA SER A 24 -3.47 43.35 7.71
C SER A 24 -2.58 43.52 8.94
N THR A 25 -2.58 42.53 9.82
CA THR A 25 -1.57 42.35 10.85
C THR A 25 -0.19 42.54 10.20
N PRO A 26 0.71 43.36 10.76
CA PRO A 26 2.01 43.62 10.12
C PRO A 26 2.77 42.31 9.91
N ALA A 27 3.37 42.11 8.73
CA ALA A 27 4.17 40.92 8.39
C ALA A 27 5.28 40.58 9.42
N THR A 28 5.63 41.54 10.28
CA THR A 28 6.53 41.38 11.42
C THR A 28 6.00 40.51 12.56
N GLU A 29 4.69 40.24 12.65
CA GLU A 29 4.14 39.28 13.64
C GLU A 29 4.10 37.83 13.14
N ALA A 30 4.10 37.63 11.82
CA ALA A 30 3.99 36.30 11.20
C ALA A 30 5.34 35.56 11.08
N PHE A 31 6.47 36.29 11.15
CA PHE A 31 7.82 35.73 11.05
C PHE A 31 8.70 36.19 12.21
N ASN A 32 9.35 35.25 12.90
CA ASN A 32 10.37 35.54 13.90
C ASN A 32 11.69 34.81 13.57
N ALA A 33 12.68 34.90 14.47
CA ALA A 33 14.00 34.26 14.28
C ALA A 33 13.94 32.73 14.11
N GLY A 34 12.82 32.08 14.42
CA GLY A 34 12.58 30.65 14.29
C GLY A 34 11.66 30.25 13.12
N GLY A 35 11.20 31.19 12.29
CA GLY A 35 10.37 30.90 11.11
C GLY A 35 8.97 31.54 11.14
N TYR A 36 8.04 30.95 10.40
CA TYR A 36 6.64 31.37 10.34
C TYR A 36 5.88 30.89 11.58
N VAL A 37 5.21 31.79 12.30
CA VAL A 37 4.73 31.51 13.68
C VAL A 37 3.23 31.60 13.89
N THR A 38 2.47 32.11 12.92
CA THR A 38 1.01 32.13 13.09
C THR A 38 0.44 30.73 12.91
N THR A 39 -0.55 30.39 13.73
CA THR A 39 -1.32 29.14 13.65
C THR A 39 -2.69 29.35 13.00
N ASP A 40 -3.02 30.58 12.61
CA ASP A 40 -4.29 30.91 11.96
C ASP A 40 -4.34 30.36 10.52
N GLY A 41 -5.25 29.42 10.27
CA GLY A 41 -5.36 28.70 9.00
C GLY A 41 -5.59 29.61 7.80
N GLU A 42 -6.35 30.69 7.98
CA GLU A 42 -6.58 31.70 6.94
C GLU A 42 -5.30 32.46 6.59
N GLN A 43 -4.56 32.95 7.59
CA GLN A 43 -3.28 33.62 7.33
C GLN A 43 -2.24 32.68 6.71
N ILE A 44 -2.21 31.41 7.12
CA ILE A 44 -1.35 30.39 6.49
C ILE A 44 -1.72 30.27 5.01
N TYR A 45 -3.01 30.13 4.70
CA TYR A 45 -3.50 30.05 3.33
C TYR A 45 -3.09 31.30 2.51
N GLN A 46 -3.33 32.49 3.04
CA GLN A 46 -3.01 33.75 2.36
C GLN A 46 -1.49 33.91 2.12
N THR A 47 -0.67 33.35 3.02
CA THR A 47 0.79 33.47 2.93
C THR A 47 1.39 32.45 1.96
N PHE A 48 0.96 31.18 2.03
CA PHE A 48 1.63 30.08 1.34
C PHE A 48 0.88 29.54 0.12
N CYS A 49 -0.44 29.70 0.07
CA CYS A 49 -1.29 29.05 -0.94
C CYS A 49 -1.86 30.05 -1.95
N ALA A 50 -2.31 31.23 -1.48
CA ALA A 50 -3.05 32.19 -2.29
C ALA A 50 -2.28 32.75 -3.49
N GLY A 51 -0.94 32.73 -3.47
CA GLY A 51 -0.13 33.15 -4.62
C GLY A 51 -0.35 32.32 -5.88
N CYS A 52 -0.71 31.04 -5.71
CA CYS A 52 -0.99 30.10 -6.80
C CYS A 52 -2.48 29.74 -6.89
N HIS A 53 -3.13 29.51 -5.75
CA HIS A 53 -4.53 29.11 -5.68
C HIS A 53 -5.51 30.29 -5.66
N MET A 54 -5.00 31.51 -5.73
CA MET A 54 -5.74 32.79 -5.65
C MET A 54 -6.30 33.09 -4.26
N PRO A 55 -6.55 34.37 -3.91
CA PRO A 55 -6.99 34.75 -2.56
C PRO A 55 -8.29 34.12 -2.08
N ASN A 56 -9.22 33.76 -2.97
CA ASN A 56 -10.46 33.07 -2.60
C ASN A 56 -10.50 31.63 -3.14
N GLY A 57 -9.35 31.04 -3.49
CA GLY A 57 -9.28 29.63 -3.89
C GLY A 57 -9.76 29.35 -5.31
N GLU A 58 -9.91 30.36 -6.17
CA GLU A 58 -10.45 30.16 -7.52
C GLU A 58 -9.50 29.40 -8.46
N GLY A 59 -8.22 29.27 -8.09
CA GLY A 59 -7.20 28.71 -8.96
C GLY A 59 -6.87 29.61 -10.15
N ALA A 60 -5.97 29.15 -11.02
CA ALA A 60 -5.57 29.89 -12.21
C ALA A 60 -5.14 28.97 -13.35
N GLU A 61 -5.47 29.37 -14.58
CA GLU A 61 -5.04 28.70 -15.81
C GLU A 61 -4.30 29.69 -16.73
N GLY A 62 -3.18 29.27 -17.32
CA GLY A 62 -2.37 30.10 -18.20
C GLY A 62 -0.98 29.50 -18.46
N ALA A 63 0.07 30.15 -17.96
CA ALA A 63 1.45 29.61 -18.02
C ALA A 63 1.64 28.35 -17.15
N GLY A 64 0.67 28.02 -16.29
CA GLY A 64 0.54 26.81 -15.51
C GLY A 64 -0.93 26.52 -15.20
N VAL A 65 -1.21 25.39 -14.55
CA VAL A 65 -2.55 25.02 -14.05
C VAL A 65 -2.47 24.90 -12.54
N TYR A 66 -3.16 25.80 -11.85
CA TYR A 66 -3.31 25.80 -10.40
C TYR A 66 -4.76 25.50 -10.08
N PRO A 67 -5.07 24.33 -9.48
CA PRO A 67 -6.44 23.91 -9.28
C PRO A 67 -7.16 24.83 -8.30
N ALA A 68 -8.45 25.04 -8.54
CA ALA A 68 -9.32 25.72 -7.59
C ALA A 68 -9.41 24.91 -6.29
N LEU A 69 -9.32 25.60 -5.16
CA LEU A 69 -9.61 25.06 -3.82
C LEU A 69 -11.02 25.46 -3.36
N ALA A 70 -11.64 26.43 -4.02
CA ALA A 70 -13.00 26.85 -3.76
C ALA A 70 -14.03 25.83 -4.28
N ASN A 71 -15.00 25.46 -3.43
CA ASN A 71 -16.04 24.47 -3.75
C ASN A 71 -15.47 23.17 -4.34
N ASN A 72 -14.37 22.68 -3.78
CA ASN A 72 -13.62 21.55 -4.33
C ASN A 72 -13.95 20.25 -3.58
N PRO A 73 -14.59 19.25 -4.23
CA PRO A 73 -14.95 17.99 -3.58
C PRO A 73 -13.75 17.14 -3.14
N ASN A 74 -12.55 17.38 -3.68
CA ASN A 74 -11.34 16.68 -3.23
C ASN A 74 -10.86 17.13 -1.83
N LEU A 75 -11.49 18.15 -1.25
CA LEU A 75 -11.20 18.62 0.10
C LEU A 75 -12.13 18.00 1.16
N GLU A 76 -13.09 17.15 0.79
CA GLU A 76 -13.96 16.48 1.77
C GLU A 76 -13.16 15.68 2.81
N PHE A 77 -12.09 15.00 2.38
CA PHE A 77 -11.17 14.28 3.26
C PHE A 77 -9.79 14.94 3.22
N SER A 78 -9.27 15.36 4.37
CA SER A 78 -8.03 16.14 4.45
C SER A 78 -6.76 15.34 4.11
N SER A 79 -6.79 14.01 4.17
CA SER A 79 -5.59 13.17 4.04
C SER A 79 -4.85 13.37 2.73
N TYR A 80 -5.56 13.45 1.60
CA TYR A 80 -4.94 13.67 0.29
C TYR A 80 -4.33 15.08 0.18
N ALA A 81 -5.07 16.10 0.62
CA ALA A 81 -4.57 17.49 0.61
C ALA A 81 -3.38 17.66 1.56
N THR A 82 -3.40 17.01 2.72
CA THR A 82 -2.33 16.97 3.72
C THR A 82 -1.05 16.41 3.11
N TYR A 83 -1.14 15.28 2.39
CA TYR A 83 0.01 14.69 1.69
C TYR A 83 0.62 15.65 0.67
N LEU A 84 -0.19 16.31 -0.15
CA LEU A 84 0.28 17.27 -1.15
C LEU A 84 0.90 18.52 -0.51
N VAL A 85 0.35 19.01 0.60
CA VAL A 85 0.89 20.17 1.32
C VAL A 85 2.23 19.85 1.95
N ILE A 86 2.37 18.67 2.56
CA ILE A 86 3.62 18.27 3.21
C ILE A 86 4.71 18.01 2.18
N ASN A 87 4.40 17.26 1.12
CA ASN A 87 5.39 16.71 0.20
C ASN A 87 5.53 17.49 -1.12
N GLY A 88 4.58 18.36 -1.44
CA GLY A 88 4.51 19.04 -2.73
C GLY A 88 4.10 18.09 -3.86
N GLN A 89 3.75 18.66 -5.02
CA GLN A 89 3.48 17.89 -6.24
C GLN A 89 3.62 18.80 -7.47
N GLY A 90 4.48 18.42 -8.41
CA GLY A 90 4.74 19.22 -9.61
C GLY A 90 5.27 20.61 -9.25
N ALA A 91 4.49 21.66 -9.56
CA ALA A 91 4.84 23.05 -9.24
C ALA A 91 4.45 23.47 -7.80
N MET A 92 3.67 22.65 -7.07
CA MET A 92 3.30 22.92 -5.68
C MET A 92 4.49 22.59 -4.77
N PRO A 93 5.03 23.57 -4.01
CA PRO A 93 6.17 23.35 -3.13
C PRO A 93 5.81 22.45 -1.94
N ALA A 94 6.80 21.73 -1.41
CA ALA A 94 6.67 21.01 -0.16
C ALA A 94 6.69 22.01 1.02
N LEU A 95 5.58 22.13 1.73
CA LEU A 95 5.43 23.05 2.87
C LEU A 95 5.67 22.38 4.22
N GLY A 96 5.88 21.07 4.26
CA GLY A 96 6.13 20.34 5.50
C GLY A 96 7.34 20.90 6.28
N GLN A 97 8.40 21.34 5.61
CA GLN A 97 9.58 21.92 6.29
C GLN A 97 9.38 23.37 6.77
N HIS A 98 8.24 23.98 6.44
CA HIS A 98 7.94 25.39 6.73
C HIS A 98 6.76 25.58 7.69
N LEU A 99 5.90 24.58 7.80
CA LEU A 99 4.73 24.56 8.66
C LEU A 99 4.82 23.38 9.62
N ASP A 100 4.58 23.62 10.90
CA ASP A 100 4.46 22.56 11.91
C ASP A 100 3.13 21.80 11.81
N ASN A 101 2.94 20.79 12.67
CA ASN A 101 1.76 19.93 12.60
C ASN A 101 0.46 20.69 12.85
N GLU A 102 0.47 21.59 13.84
CA GLU A 102 -0.71 22.36 14.24
C GLU A 102 -1.09 23.36 13.15
N GLN A 103 -0.10 24.01 12.53
CA GLN A 103 -0.29 24.89 11.38
C GLN A 103 -0.93 24.15 10.19
N ILE A 104 -0.49 22.92 9.89
CA ILE A 104 -1.09 22.14 8.80
C ILE A 104 -2.52 21.69 9.15
N VAL A 105 -2.79 21.27 10.39
CA VAL A 105 -4.17 20.96 10.83
C VAL A 105 -5.09 22.17 10.67
N ASN A 106 -4.63 23.35 11.11
CA ASN A 106 -5.41 24.58 11.00
C ASN A 106 -5.60 25.04 9.56
N LEU A 107 -4.60 24.82 8.70
CA LEU A 107 -4.73 25.05 7.26
C LEU A 107 -5.78 24.11 6.64
N MET A 108 -5.74 22.81 6.95
CA MET A 108 -6.73 21.86 6.43
C MET A 108 -8.15 22.21 6.88
N THR A 109 -8.29 22.62 8.14
CA THR A 109 -9.55 23.10 8.70
C THR A 109 -10.09 24.28 7.87
N TYR A 110 -9.27 25.31 7.64
CA TYR A 110 -9.66 26.45 6.80
C TYR A 110 -10.04 26.01 5.37
N LEU A 111 -9.27 25.11 4.75
CA LEU A 111 -9.60 24.61 3.42
C LEU A 111 -10.94 23.86 3.38
N GLN A 112 -11.29 23.13 4.44
CA GLN A 112 -12.54 22.35 4.54
C GLN A 112 -13.77 23.22 4.86
N THR A 113 -13.60 24.32 5.61
CA THR A 113 -14.72 25.15 6.11
C THR A 113 -14.84 26.52 5.44
N ASN A 114 -13.89 26.90 4.60
CA ASN A 114 -13.86 28.20 3.92
C ASN A 114 -13.72 28.01 2.40
N LEU A 115 -13.59 29.11 1.66
CA LEU A 115 -13.51 29.12 0.18
C LEU A 115 -14.77 28.53 -0.50
N GLY A 116 -15.90 28.49 0.20
CA GLY A 116 -17.14 27.85 -0.30
C GLY A 116 -17.22 26.36 -0.03
N ASN A 117 -16.26 25.77 0.69
CA ASN A 117 -16.35 24.43 1.23
C ASN A 117 -17.11 24.45 2.57
N ASP A 118 -17.82 23.35 2.88
CA ASP A 118 -18.62 23.18 4.10
C ASP A 118 -18.55 21.70 4.54
N TYR A 119 -17.32 21.24 4.78
CA TYR A 119 -17.03 19.87 5.22
C TYR A 119 -16.72 19.82 6.71
N GLU A 120 -16.93 18.66 7.33
CA GLU A 120 -16.47 18.41 8.70
C GLU A 120 -14.95 18.27 8.70
N PRO A 121 -14.19 19.08 9.47
CA PRO A 121 -12.74 18.96 9.54
C PRO A 121 -12.31 17.60 10.13
N ASP A 122 -11.46 16.88 9.42
CA ASP A 122 -11.00 15.54 9.81
C ASP A 122 -9.48 15.43 9.99
N ALA A 123 -8.73 16.51 9.76
CA ALA A 123 -7.28 16.54 9.95
C ALA A 123 -6.92 16.43 11.45
N THR A 124 -6.02 15.51 11.79
CA THR A 124 -5.48 15.36 13.15
C THR A 124 -3.98 15.59 13.16
N VAL A 125 -3.43 15.98 14.32
CA VAL A 125 -1.98 16.15 14.50
C VAL A 125 -1.22 14.85 14.23
N GLU A 126 -1.83 13.70 14.56
CA GLU A 126 -1.30 12.36 14.28
C GLU A 126 -1.23 12.09 12.77
N MET A 127 -2.33 12.30 12.04
CA MET A 127 -2.36 12.15 10.58
C MET A 127 -1.29 13.01 9.89
N VAL A 128 -1.14 14.25 10.35
CA VAL A 128 -0.14 15.18 9.80
C VAL A 128 1.29 14.71 10.13
N ALA A 129 1.53 14.23 11.35
CA ALA A 129 2.83 13.69 11.76
C ALA A 129 3.21 12.46 10.91
N ASP A 130 2.29 11.51 10.75
CA ASP A 130 2.50 10.26 10.00
C ASP A 130 2.76 10.49 8.51
N THR A 131 2.35 11.64 7.98
CA THR A 131 2.53 12.00 6.57
C THR A 131 3.89 12.66 6.28
N ARG A 132 4.64 13.04 7.33
CA ARG A 132 5.94 13.69 7.16
C ARG A 132 7.01 12.69 6.75
N PRO A 133 7.95 13.09 5.87
CA PRO A 133 9.16 12.33 5.66
C PRO A 133 9.92 12.22 6.99
N VAL A 134 10.17 10.99 7.42
CA VAL A 134 11.00 10.72 8.60
C VAL A 134 12.42 11.24 8.31
N ALA A 135 13.03 11.95 9.26
CA ALA A 135 14.39 12.45 9.09
C ALA A 135 15.37 11.26 8.97
N PRO A 136 16.49 11.35 8.23
CA PRO A 136 17.42 10.21 8.10
C PRO A 136 17.95 9.68 9.44
N GLU A 137 18.04 10.51 10.49
CA GLU A 137 18.40 10.08 11.85
C GLU A 137 17.27 9.35 12.58
N GLU A 138 15.99 9.67 12.33
CA GLU A 138 14.86 8.88 12.83
C GLU A 138 14.61 7.65 11.96
N GLU A 139 14.94 7.68 10.67
CA GLU A 139 14.97 6.50 9.82
C GLU A 139 16.04 5.51 10.32
N LEU A 140 17.20 6.02 10.74
CA LEU A 140 18.26 5.26 11.41
C LEU A 140 17.86 4.86 12.84
N ALA A 141 17.17 5.69 13.62
CA ALA A 141 16.75 5.35 14.98
C ALA A 141 15.53 4.41 15.02
N GLU A 142 14.63 4.44 14.04
CA GLU A 142 13.60 3.41 13.86
C GLU A 142 14.21 2.12 13.31
N HIS A 143 15.27 2.20 12.49
CA HIS A 143 16.10 1.02 12.17
C HIS A 143 16.88 0.51 13.38
N GLU A 144 17.43 1.38 14.24
CA GLU A 144 18.28 1.03 15.38
C GLU A 144 17.46 0.65 16.64
N VAL A 145 16.26 1.18 16.84
CA VAL A 145 15.30 0.71 17.86
C VAL A 145 14.68 -0.62 17.43
N ARG A 146 14.58 -0.90 16.11
CA ARG A 146 14.32 -2.26 15.61
C ARG A 146 15.54 -3.18 15.76
N GLU A 147 16.75 -2.67 15.62
CA GLU A 147 17.98 -3.46 15.77
C GLU A 147 18.31 -3.77 17.24
N ALA A 148 17.97 -2.89 18.18
CA ALA A 148 18.21 -3.08 19.62
C ALA A 148 17.14 -3.92 20.35
N ALA A 149 15.99 -4.18 19.72
CA ALA A 149 15.01 -5.15 20.22
C ALA A 149 15.24 -6.57 19.66
N ALA A 150 16.18 -6.75 18.73
CA ALA A 150 16.51 -8.03 18.10
C ALA A 150 17.48 -8.91 18.93
N GLU A 151 17.35 -8.89 20.25
CA GLU A 151 17.83 -9.99 21.10
C GLU A 151 16.62 -10.69 21.74
N GLY A 152 15.83 -11.32 20.88
CA GLY A 152 14.69 -12.14 21.28
C GLY A 152 14.22 -13.00 20.13
N THR A 153 14.95 -14.06 19.80
CA THR A 153 14.47 -15.15 18.93
C THR A 153 13.25 -15.81 19.57
N ALA A 154 12.07 -15.23 19.42
CA ALA A 154 10.84 -15.99 19.48
C ALA A 154 10.79 -16.78 18.17
N GLY A 155 11.02 -18.09 18.20
CA GLY A 155 10.95 -18.92 17.00
C GLY A 155 9.50 -19.07 16.50
N VAL A 156 9.36 -19.48 15.25
CA VAL A 156 8.07 -19.90 14.67
C VAL A 156 7.44 -21.00 15.52
N THR A 157 6.21 -20.80 15.97
CA THR A 157 5.49 -21.81 16.77
C THR A 157 4.53 -22.59 15.88
N ARG A 158 4.66 -23.92 15.86
CA ARG A 158 3.77 -24.81 15.08
C ARG A 158 2.85 -25.56 16.01
N HIS A 159 1.55 -25.39 15.84
CA HIS A 159 0.53 -26.04 16.66
C HIS A 159 0.11 -27.35 15.99
N PRO A 160 0.30 -28.52 16.64
CA PRO A 160 -0.18 -29.79 16.09
C PRO A 160 -1.71 -29.89 16.19
N ILE A 161 -2.32 -30.72 15.35
CA ILE A 161 -3.74 -31.06 15.47
C ILE A 161 -3.94 -32.01 16.66
N PRO A 162 -4.76 -31.66 17.67
CA PRO A 162 -4.99 -32.53 18.82
C PRO A 162 -5.54 -33.91 18.40
N GLY A 163 -4.80 -34.97 18.74
CA GLY A 163 -5.24 -36.36 18.51
C GLY A 163 -5.14 -36.83 17.06
N SER A 164 -4.35 -36.16 16.21
CA SER A 164 -4.13 -36.55 14.82
C SER A 164 -2.63 -36.68 14.52
N ASP A 165 -2.29 -37.68 13.71
CA ASP A 165 -1.00 -37.87 13.06
C ASP A 165 -0.99 -37.37 11.60
N PHE A 166 -2.07 -36.70 11.18
CA PHE A 166 -2.16 -36.16 9.84
C PHE A 166 -1.09 -35.07 9.67
N PRO A 167 -0.27 -35.12 8.60
CA PRO A 167 0.99 -34.37 8.53
C PRO A 167 0.74 -32.92 8.09
N ILE A 168 -0.03 -32.17 8.86
CA ILE A 168 -0.22 -30.72 8.73
C ILE A 168 -0.24 -30.07 10.12
N ALA A 169 0.11 -28.80 10.20
CA ALA A 169 -0.10 -28.02 11.41
C ALA A 169 -1.56 -27.52 11.49
N LEU A 170 -2.12 -27.49 12.71
CA LEU A 170 -3.36 -26.78 13.02
C LEU A 170 -3.21 -25.28 12.75
N ALA A 171 -2.09 -24.72 13.20
CA ALA A 171 -1.75 -23.32 13.04
C ALA A 171 -0.22 -23.15 13.06
N VAL A 172 0.25 -22.07 12.47
CA VAL A 172 1.65 -21.62 12.59
C VAL A 172 1.62 -20.15 13.01
N GLU A 173 2.21 -19.84 14.17
CA GLU A 173 2.38 -18.49 14.66
C GLU A 173 3.75 -17.97 14.25
N VAL A 174 3.75 -16.79 13.61
CA VAL A 174 4.94 -16.15 13.08
C VAL A 174 5.25 -14.91 13.93
N PRO A 175 6.50 -14.73 14.38
CA PRO A 175 6.93 -13.53 15.12
C PRO A 175 6.71 -12.25 14.30
N ALA A 176 6.47 -11.13 14.98
CA ALA A 176 6.19 -9.85 14.34
C ALA A 176 7.38 -9.28 13.54
N ASP A 177 8.60 -9.70 13.87
CA ASP A 177 9.86 -9.31 13.26
C ASP A 177 10.35 -10.28 12.18
N ALA A 178 9.67 -11.40 11.96
CA ALA A 178 10.07 -12.39 10.98
C ALA A 178 9.78 -11.95 9.54
N THR A 179 10.70 -12.25 8.62
CA THR A 179 10.50 -11.98 7.18
C THR A 179 9.76 -13.15 6.53
N MET A 180 8.57 -12.88 6.00
CA MET A 180 7.83 -13.86 5.19
C MET A 180 8.29 -13.83 3.73
N VAL A 181 8.41 -15.02 3.13
CA VAL A 181 8.82 -15.21 1.74
C VAL A 181 7.70 -15.93 1.00
N PHE A 182 7.03 -15.22 0.10
CA PHE A 182 5.97 -15.75 -0.74
C PHE A 182 6.58 -16.34 -2.02
N VAL A 183 6.50 -17.66 -2.17
CA VAL A 183 7.03 -18.37 -3.33
C VAL A 183 5.89 -18.64 -4.30
N SER A 184 6.03 -18.15 -5.53
CA SER A 184 5.03 -18.33 -6.58
C SER A 184 4.70 -19.81 -6.83
N GLY A 185 3.49 -20.04 -7.35
CA GLY A 185 3.03 -21.35 -7.83
C GLY A 185 4.13 -22.12 -8.57
N THR A 186 4.35 -23.34 -8.12
CA THR A 186 5.30 -24.27 -8.71
C THR A 186 4.53 -25.42 -9.33
N VAL A 187 4.94 -25.78 -10.54
CA VAL A 187 4.27 -26.76 -11.40
C VAL A 187 5.18 -27.97 -11.62
N PRO A 188 4.66 -29.08 -12.14
CA PRO A 188 5.39 -30.32 -12.33
C PRO A 188 6.55 -30.16 -13.32
N GLN A 189 7.67 -30.82 -13.02
CA GLN A 189 8.82 -30.86 -13.91
C GLN A 189 8.72 -32.03 -14.88
N VAL A 190 9.42 -31.94 -16.01
CA VAL A 190 9.51 -33.04 -16.98
C VAL A 190 10.29 -34.18 -16.35
N VAL A 191 9.68 -35.37 -16.27
CA VAL A 191 10.31 -36.60 -15.74
C VAL A 191 10.66 -37.60 -16.84
N ASP A 192 10.01 -37.51 -18.00
CA ASP A 192 10.36 -38.26 -19.21
C ASP A 192 10.47 -37.28 -20.39
N ASP A 193 11.71 -36.94 -20.77
CA ASP A 193 11.96 -36.01 -21.87
C ASP A 193 11.74 -36.63 -23.25
N THR A 194 11.62 -37.97 -23.32
CA THR A 194 11.38 -38.74 -24.55
C THR A 194 9.91 -38.82 -24.93
N ALA A 195 9.01 -38.59 -23.97
CA ALA A 195 7.57 -38.50 -24.22
C ALA A 195 7.21 -37.31 -25.11
N GLU A 196 6.11 -37.42 -25.86
CA GLU A 196 5.63 -36.36 -26.75
C GLU A 196 5.36 -35.05 -25.97
N GLN A 197 5.60 -33.91 -26.60
CA GLN A 197 5.38 -32.62 -25.97
C GLN A 197 3.89 -32.42 -25.67
N GLY A 198 3.58 -32.16 -24.40
CA GLY A 198 2.19 -32.02 -23.94
C GLY A 198 1.48 -33.35 -23.67
N ALA A 199 2.19 -34.48 -23.69
CA ALA A 199 1.65 -35.76 -23.29
C ALA A 199 1.69 -35.92 -21.75
N PRO A 200 0.65 -36.49 -21.10
CA PRO A 200 0.64 -36.74 -19.66
C PRO A 200 1.86 -37.54 -19.15
N GLU A 201 2.35 -38.49 -19.94
CA GLU A 201 3.49 -39.34 -19.63
C GLU A 201 4.78 -38.55 -19.37
N ARG A 202 4.87 -37.33 -19.94
CA ARG A 202 6.01 -36.43 -19.76
C ARG A 202 6.19 -35.98 -18.30
N TYR A 203 5.10 -35.97 -17.54
CA TYR A 203 5.05 -35.48 -16.15
C TYR A 203 4.74 -36.60 -15.14
N GLY A 204 4.17 -37.72 -15.60
CA GLY A 204 3.81 -38.86 -14.76
C GLY A 204 2.45 -38.69 -14.08
N ASP A 205 2.15 -39.59 -13.14
CA ASP A 205 0.93 -39.53 -12.32
C ASP A 205 1.01 -38.45 -11.24
N THR A 206 -0.07 -38.30 -10.45
CA THR A 206 -0.16 -37.29 -9.38
C THR A 206 0.99 -37.39 -8.38
N THR A 207 1.45 -38.62 -8.06
CA THR A 207 2.59 -38.85 -7.16
C THR A 207 3.88 -38.31 -7.78
N ALA A 208 4.21 -38.71 -9.00
CA ALA A 208 5.41 -38.25 -9.70
C ALA A 208 5.42 -36.72 -9.89
N GLN A 209 4.27 -36.15 -10.24
CA GLN A 209 4.11 -34.71 -10.38
C GLN A 209 4.26 -33.98 -9.05
N THR A 210 3.74 -34.52 -7.95
CA THR A 210 3.88 -33.94 -6.61
C THR A 210 5.35 -33.93 -6.18
N VAL A 211 6.06 -35.05 -6.36
CA VAL A 211 7.49 -35.17 -6.01
C VAL A 211 8.33 -34.19 -6.81
N SER A 212 8.13 -34.10 -8.13
CA SER A 212 8.88 -33.17 -8.97
C SER A 212 8.58 -31.70 -8.65
N THR A 213 7.33 -31.38 -8.29
CA THR A 213 6.91 -30.04 -7.89
C THR A 213 7.55 -29.63 -6.55
N LEU A 214 7.54 -30.52 -5.55
CA LEU A 214 8.16 -30.24 -4.25
C LEU A 214 9.69 -30.16 -4.34
N SER A 215 10.33 -30.98 -5.17
CA SER A 215 11.76 -30.85 -5.48
C SER A 215 12.10 -29.49 -6.10
N ALA A 216 11.29 -29.00 -7.04
CA ALA A 216 11.48 -27.68 -7.62
C ALA A 216 11.25 -26.54 -6.60
N ILE A 217 10.33 -26.72 -5.64
CA ILE A 217 10.15 -25.78 -4.52
C ILE A 217 11.40 -25.78 -3.63
N GLU A 218 11.94 -26.95 -3.30
CA GLU A 218 13.16 -27.08 -2.50
C GLU A 218 14.33 -26.34 -3.16
N GLU A 219 14.54 -26.50 -4.47
CA GLU A 219 15.58 -25.77 -5.22
C GLU A 219 15.36 -24.25 -5.20
N ARG A 220 14.10 -23.79 -5.35
CA ARG A 220 13.75 -22.36 -5.29
C ARG A 220 14.03 -21.79 -3.90
N LEU A 221 13.63 -22.49 -2.84
CA LEU A 221 13.91 -22.11 -1.46
C LEU A 221 15.42 -22.06 -1.19
N ALA A 222 16.16 -23.08 -1.64
CA ALA A 222 17.61 -23.12 -1.51
C ALA A 222 18.29 -21.92 -2.19
N SER A 223 17.77 -21.44 -3.33
CA SER A 223 18.28 -20.24 -4.00
C SER A 223 18.07 -18.93 -3.22
N LEU A 224 17.22 -18.96 -2.18
CA LEU A 224 16.90 -17.85 -1.29
C LEU A 224 17.49 -18.05 0.11
N ASP A 225 18.40 -19.02 0.28
CA ASP A 225 18.96 -19.46 1.55
C ASP A 225 17.87 -19.92 2.54
N LEU A 226 16.88 -20.65 2.04
CA LEU A 226 15.80 -21.28 2.81
C LEU A 226 15.75 -22.78 2.53
N THR A 227 15.02 -23.51 3.37
CA THR A 227 14.82 -24.95 3.31
C THR A 227 13.33 -25.30 3.31
N MET A 228 13.00 -26.56 3.04
CA MET A 228 11.63 -27.06 3.19
C MET A 228 11.07 -26.87 4.62
N GLY A 229 11.94 -26.82 5.64
CA GLY A 229 11.54 -26.60 7.04
C GLY A 229 11.01 -25.21 7.34
N ASP A 230 11.33 -24.25 6.48
CA ASP A 230 10.95 -22.85 6.61
C ASP A 230 9.54 -22.59 6.05
N VAL A 231 8.95 -23.57 5.34
CA VAL A 231 7.59 -23.46 4.82
C VAL A 231 6.59 -23.46 5.97
N ILE A 232 5.78 -22.41 6.05
CA ILE A 232 4.77 -22.21 7.11
C ILE A 232 3.33 -22.39 6.60
N SER A 233 3.09 -22.15 5.32
CA SER A 233 1.78 -22.28 4.68
C SER A 233 1.92 -22.84 3.28
N MET A 234 0.98 -23.69 2.88
CA MET A 234 0.95 -24.32 1.57
C MET A 234 -0.48 -24.35 1.01
N GLN A 235 -0.63 -23.92 -0.24
CA GLN A 235 -1.84 -24.10 -1.03
C GLN A 235 -1.57 -25.06 -2.17
N VAL A 236 -2.43 -26.06 -2.32
CA VAL A 236 -2.30 -27.12 -3.32
C VAL A 236 -3.53 -27.15 -4.19
N TYR A 237 -3.33 -27.08 -5.49
CA TYR A 237 -4.37 -27.18 -6.51
C TYR A 237 -4.19 -28.49 -7.26
N LEU A 238 -5.12 -29.43 -7.07
CA LEU A 238 -5.13 -30.72 -7.75
C LEU A 238 -6.16 -30.73 -8.89
N VAL A 239 -5.84 -31.44 -9.96
CA VAL A 239 -6.77 -31.73 -11.05
C VAL A 239 -7.07 -33.23 -11.03
N ALA A 240 -8.33 -33.60 -11.27
CA ALA A 240 -8.72 -34.99 -11.43
C ALA A 240 -7.97 -35.62 -12.62
N PRO A 241 -7.26 -36.76 -12.44
CA PRO A 241 -6.68 -37.49 -13.56
C PRO A 241 -7.74 -37.87 -14.60
N GLU A 242 -7.33 -38.03 -15.86
CA GLU A 242 -8.27 -38.39 -16.93
C GLU A 242 -9.00 -39.71 -16.60
N GLY A 243 -10.33 -39.67 -16.66
CA GLY A 243 -11.19 -40.83 -16.37
C GLY A 243 -11.43 -41.08 -14.87
N ALA A 244 -10.91 -40.25 -13.97
CA ALA A 244 -11.23 -40.29 -12.55
C ALA A 244 -12.47 -39.45 -12.21
N ASP A 245 -13.18 -39.83 -11.13
CA ASP A 245 -14.36 -39.11 -10.64
C ASP A 245 -14.01 -37.86 -9.78
N GLY A 246 -12.72 -37.64 -9.49
CA GLY A 246 -12.21 -36.53 -8.68
C GLY A 246 -10.69 -36.55 -8.53
N MET A 247 -10.15 -35.62 -7.75
CA MET A 247 -8.72 -35.50 -7.48
C MET A 247 -8.12 -36.76 -6.86
N ASP A 248 -6.89 -37.06 -7.24
CA ASP A 248 -6.09 -38.11 -6.62
C ASP A 248 -5.36 -37.57 -5.38
N PHE A 249 -6.12 -37.42 -4.30
CA PHE A 249 -5.58 -36.97 -3.01
C PHE A 249 -4.54 -37.96 -2.44
N SER A 250 -4.71 -39.26 -2.71
CA SER A 250 -3.77 -40.31 -2.29
C SER A 250 -2.39 -40.13 -2.91
N GLY A 251 -2.32 -39.93 -4.23
CA GLY A 251 -1.05 -39.74 -4.94
C GLY A 251 -0.36 -38.44 -4.50
N PHE A 252 -1.13 -37.37 -4.29
CA PHE A 252 -0.59 -36.16 -3.68
C PHE A 252 0.02 -36.44 -2.29
N MET A 253 -0.69 -37.16 -1.42
CA MET A 253 -0.17 -37.47 -0.07
C MET A 253 1.08 -38.36 -0.12
N GLU A 254 1.15 -39.32 -1.05
CA GLU A 254 2.32 -40.18 -1.25
C GLU A 254 3.57 -39.38 -1.64
N GLY A 255 3.43 -38.34 -2.46
CA GLY A 255 4.52 -37.41 -2.77
C GLY A 255 4.85 -36.46 -1.61
N TYR A 256 3.82 -35.93 -0.94
CA TYR A 256 3.96 -34.93 0.13
C TYR A 256 4.75 -35.42 1.33
N VAL A 257 4.47 -36.63 1.82
CA VAL A 257 5.11 -37.18 3.03
C VAL A 257 6.59 -37.54 2.84
N GLN A 258 7.13 -37.39 1.62
CA GLN A 258 8.56 -37.52 1.36
C GLN A 258 9.34 -36.26 1.78
N TYR A 259 8.66 -35.11 1.91
CA TYR A 259 9.30 -33.81 2.19
C TYR A 259 8.92 -33.21 3.54
N PHE A 260 7.73 -33.54 4.07
CA PHE A 260 7.20 -32.97 5.30
C PHE A 260 6.80 -34.05 6.31
N GLY A 261 7.17 -33.84 7.57
CA GLY A 261 6.88 -34.80 8.65
C GLY A 261 7.81 -36.02 8.63
N THR A 262 8.97 -35.91 8.00
CA THR A 262 10.02 -36.93 8.00
C THR A 262 10.93 -36.76 9.22
N ASP A 263 11.79 -37.75 9.48
CA ASP A 263 12.78 -37.65 10.56
C ASP A 263 13.80 -36.52 10.28
N ASP A 264 14.18 -36.32 9.01
CA ASP A 264 15.13 -35.29 8.58
C ASP A 264 14.48 -33.90 8.49
N GLN A 265 13.18 -33.84 8.21
CA GLN A 265 12.38 -32.62 8.18
C GLN A 265 11.01 -32.82 8.86
N PRO A 266 10.94 -32.63 10.19
CA PRO A 266 9.71 -32.87 10.96
C PRO A 266 8.71 -31.69 10.95
N ASN A 267 9.10 -30.51 10.46
CA ASN A 267 8.25 -29.32 10.50
C ASN A 267 7.09 -29.44 9.51
N LEU A 268 5.88 -29.14 9.99
CA LEU A 268 4.65 -29.21 9.19
C LEU A 268 4.08 -27.81 8.94
N PRO A 269 3.75 -27.45 7.69
CA PRO A 269 3.04 -26.21 7.39
C PRO A 269 1.53 -26.33 7.67
N THR A 270 0.84 -25.19 7.75
CA THR A 270 -0.60 -25.19 7.46
C THR A 270 -0.80 -25.54 5.99
N ARG A 271 -1.89 -26.24 5.66
CA ARG A 271 -2.13 -26.66 4.26
C ARG A 271 -3.60 -26.65 3.90
N SER A 272 -3.89 -26.16 2.70
CA SER A 272 -5.17 -26.34 2.03
C SER A 272 -4.98 -27.05 0.70
N VAL A 273 -5.86 -27.99 0.38
CA VAL A 273 -5.85 -28.76 -0.87
C VAL A 273 -7.21 -28.61 -1.54
N PHE A 274 -7.20 -28.22 -2.81
CA PHE A 274 -8.39 -27.95 -3.60
C PHE A 274 -8.38 -28.82 -4.85
N GLU A 275 -9.55 -29.30 -5.26
CA GLU A 275 -9.74 -29.74 -6.64
C GLU A 275 -10.11 -28.53 -7.50
N VAL A 276 -9.41 -28.37 -8.64
CA VAL A 276 -9.65 -27.32 -9.63
C VAL A 276 -9.94 -27.92 -11.00
N ALA A 277 -10.63 -27.15 -11.86
CA ALA A 277 -11.04 -27.63 -13.19
C ALA A 277 -9.87 -27.89 -14.15
N GLY A 278 -8.70 -27.30 -13.90
CA GLY A 278 -7.52 -27.45 -14.73
C GLY A 278 -6.42 -26.45 -14.34
N LEU A 279 -5.21 -26.71 -14.83
CA LEU A 279 -4.03 -25.85 -14.67
C LEU A 279 -3.59 -25.29 -16.03
N ALA A 280 -2.55 -24.46 -16.05
CA ALA A 280 -2.07 -23.80 -17.27
C ALA A 280 -1.61 -24.79 -18.36
N ASN A 281 -1.24 -26.01 -17.99
CA ASN A 281 -1.00 -27.13 -18.90
C ASN A 281 -2.02 -28.24 -18.61
N PRO A 282 -2.73 -28.76 -19.62
CA PRO A 282 -3.73 -29.82 -19.42
C PRO A 282 -3.16 -31.13 -18.89
N SER A 283 -1.84 -31.36 -19.00
CA SER A 283 -1.18 -32.55 -18.46
C SER A 283 -0.75 -32.41 -16.99
N TRP A 284 -0.87 -31.21 -16.40
CA TRP A 284 -0.52 -31.00 -14.99
C TRP A 284 -1.70 -31.34 -14.08
N LEU A 285 -1.39 -32.11 -13.05
CA LEU A 285 -2.32 -32.62 -12.04
C LEU A 285 -2.14 -31.93 -10.69
N VAL A 286 -1.05 -31.16 -10.51
CA VAL A 286 -0.74 -30.46 -9.26
C VAL A 286 -0.05 -29.12 -9.52
N GLU A 287 -0.44 -28.09 -8.80
CA GLU A 287 0.31 -26.84 -8.64
C GLU A 287 0.36 -26.50 -7.15
N ILE A 288 1.53 -26.08 -6.66
CA ILE A 288 1.77 -25.80 -5.23
C ILE A 288 2.33 -24.39 -5.05
N GLU A 289 1.67 -23.60 -4.22
CA GLU A 289 2.17 -22.31 -3.72
C GLU A 289 2.56 -22.47 -2.25
N VAL A 290 3.69 -21.86 -1.85
CA VAL A 290 4.14 -21.88 -0.45
C VAL A 290 4.51 -20.50 0.05
N VAL A 291 4.26 -20.29 1.34
CA VAL A 291 4.85 -19.18 2.11
C VAL A 291 5.85 -19.79 3.07
N ALA A 292 7.08 -19.28 3.03
CA ALA A 292 8.14 -19.60 3.98
C ALA A 292 8.41 -18.42 4.91
N VAL A 293 9.15 -18.66 5.98
CA VAL A 293 9.61 -17.63 6.92
C VAL A 293 11.12 -17.72 7.05
N ARG A 294 11.81 -16.58 6.99
CA ARG A 294 13.25 -16.54 7.23
C ARG A 294 13.51 -16.67 8.74
N PRO A 295 14.35 -17.64 9.16
CA PRO A 295 14.73 -17.80 10.57
C PRO A 295 15.64 -16.69 11.08
#